data_AF-A0A2E5L4B4-F1
#
_entry.id   AF-A0A2E5L4B4-F1
#
_cell.length_a   1.000
_cell.length_b   1.000
_cell.length_c   1.000
_cell.angle_alpha   90.00
_cell.angle_beta   90.00
_cell.angle_gamma   90.00
#
_symmetry.space_group_name_H-M   'P 1'
#
loop_
_entity.id
_entity.type
_entity.pdbx_description
1 polymer ?
#
loop_
_entity_poly.entity_id
_entity_poly.type
_entity_poly.pdbx_seq_one_letter_code
_entity_poly.pdbx_strand_id
1 'polypeptide(L)'
;MDIFVTTALKLADIKSDSCLTKAVEKRANILKLTQAAEDAVLRPTESGAYSHTLRAALAARIARLNSEEALANRYLKSAGTFGTIADLANDGSSHKLSAVVNFMDKVAASTRSVTAEDISVLQEQGIKDADIVRLSELNSFLSYQIRLVVGLRLLESQSK
;
A
#
# COMPACT_ATOMS: atom_id res chain seq x y z
N MET A 1 -18.61 -6.56 -10.67
CA MET A 1 -17.64 -6.96 -9.64
C MET A 1 -18.35 -7.05 -8.30
N ASP A 2 -18.26 -8.20 -7.64
CA ASP A 2 -18.69 -8.41 -6.27
C ASP A 2 -17.79 -7.58 -5.31
N ILE A 3 -18.39 -6.85 -4.37
CA ILE A 3 -17.62 -6.01 -3.43
C ILE A 3 -16.91 -6.84 -2.36
N PHE A 4 -17.42 -8.04 -2.03
CA PHE A 4 -16.83 -8.92 -1.02
C PHE A 4 -15.53 -9.57 -1.50
N VAL A 5 -15.21 -9.48 -2.80
CA VAL A 5 -13.91 -9.90 -3.32
C VAL A 5 -12.83 -8.82 -3.32
N THR A 6 -13.18 -7.57 -2.99
CA THR A 6 -12.23 -6.47 -2.87
C THR A 6 -11.19 -6.76 -1.79
N THR A 7 -9.97 -6.24 -1.95
CA THR A 7 -8.92 -6.36 -0.94
C THR A 7 -9.39 -5.84 0.42
N ALA A 8 -10.06 -4.68 0.45
CA ALA A 8 -10.50 -4.04 1.68
C ALA A 8 -11.45 -4.95 2.51
N LEU A 9 -12.50 -5.50 1.88
CA LEU A 9 -13.46 -6.35 2.58
C LEU A 9 -12.86 -7.72 2.93
N LYS A 10 -12.09 -8.33 2.01
CA LYS A 10 -11.44 -9.63 2.27
C LYS A 10 -10.49 -9.56 3.45
N LEU A 11 -9.67 -8.51 3.54
CA LEU A 11 -8.72 -8.41 4.64
C LEU A 11 -9.35 -7.95 5.94
N ALA A 12 -10.49 -7.28 5.89
CA ALA A 12 -11.28 -6.98 7.07
C ALA A 12 -12.16 -8.16 7.54
N ASP A 13 -12.12 -9.31 6.84
CA ASP A 13 -12.99 -10.48 7.08
C ASP A 13 -14.49 -10.14 7.07
N ILE A 14 -14.89 -9.16 6.26
CA ILE A 14 -16.30 -8.78 6.10
C ILE A 14 -16.94 -9.69 5.05
N LYS A 15 -17.84 -10.55 5.51
CA LYS A 15 -18.59 -11.50 4.69
C LYS A 15 -19.98 -10.95 4.35
N SER A 16 -20.67 -11.59 3.40
CA SER A 16 -22.02 -11.19 2.97
C SER A 16 -23.11 -11.39 4.03
N ASP A 17 -22.80 -12.09 5.12
CA ASP A 17 -23.65 -12.33 6.28
C ASP A 17 -23.21 -11.54 7.53
N SER A 18 -22.18 -10.69 7.41
CA SER A 18 -21.72 -9.85 8.52
C SER A 18 -22.77 -8.80 8.90
N CYS A 19 -22.73 -8.36 10.15
CA CYS A 19 -23.51 -7.25 10.67
C CYS A 19 -23.32 -5.93 9.87
N LEU A 20 -22.15 -5.74 9.26
CA LEU A 20 -21.80 -4.56 8.46
C LEU A 20 -22.26 -4.65 7.00
N THR A 21 -22.78 -5.80 6.54
CA THR A 21 -23.20 -6.06 5.14
C THR A 21 -24.01 -4.90 4.55
N LYS A 22 -25.11 -4.52 5.22
CA LYS A 22 -25.98 -3.44 4.74
C LYS A 22 -25.25 -2.09 4.63
N ALA A 23 -24.30 -1.83 5.51
CA ALA A 23 -23.54 -0.58 5.52
C ALA A 23 -22.48 -0.52 4.42
N VAL A 24 -21.83 -1.66 4.11
CA VAL A 24 -20.84 -1.76 3.02
C VAL A 24 -21.51 -1.80 1.65
N GLU A 25 -22.68 -2.44 1.51
CA GLU A 25 -23.47 -2.44 0.28
C GLU A 25 -23.91 -1.02 -0.13
N LYS A 26 -24.34 -0.20 0.83
CA LYS A 26 -24.65 1.23 0.59
C LYS A 26 -23.45 2.03 0.07
N ARG A 27 -22.22 1.52 0.27
CA ARG A 27 -20.95 2.14 -0.16
C ARG A 27 -20.27 1.32 -1.25
N ALA A 28 -20.99 0.44 -1.94
CA ALA A 28 -20.44 -0.45 -2.95
C ALA A 28 -19.64 0.28 -4.04
N ASN A 29 -20.09 1.47 -4.46
CA ASN A 29 -19.36 2.28 -5.44
C ASN A 29 -17.97 2.72 -4.90
N ILE A 30 -17.91 3.16 -3.64
CA ILE A 30 -16.65 3.58 -3.01
C ILE A 30 -15.68 2.40 -2.95
N LEU A 31 -16.13 1.22 -2.50
CA LEU A 31 -15.28 0.03 -2.42
C LEU A 31 -14.76 -0.43 -3.79
N LYS A 32 -15.56 -0.29 -4.84
CA LYS A 32 -15.12 -0.56 -6.22
C LYS A 32 -14.05 0.45 -6.66
N LEU A 33 -14.24 1.74 -6.37
CA LEU A 33 -13.25 2.78 -6.66
C LEU A 33 -11.97 2.59 -5.85
N THR A 34 -12.07 2.14 -4.60
CA THR A 34 -10.91 1.77 -3.77
C THR A 34 -10.11 0.63 -4.41
N GLN A 35 -10.78 -0.41 -4.92
CA GLN A 35 -10.09 -1.49 -5.64
C GLN A 35 -9.46 -1.00 -6.94
N ALA A 36 -10.15 -0.14 -7.70
CA ALA A 36 -9.60 0.45 -8.91
C ALA A 36 -8.37 1.32 -8.63
N ALA A 37 -8.38 2.07 -7.53
CA ALA A 37 -7.24 2.86 -7.08
C ALA A 37 -6.06 1.97 -6.65
N GLU A 38 -6.32 0.87 -5.93
CA GLU A 38 -5.30 -0.14 -5.62
C GLU A 38 -4.64 -0.67 -6.89
N ASP A 39 -5.46 -1.05 -7.87
CA ASP A 39 -4.98 -1.58 -9.15
C ASP A 39 -4.19 -0.52 -9.92
N ALA A 40 -4.63 0.73 -9.91
CA ALA A 40 -3.93 1.83 -10.60
C ALA A 40 -2.56 2.12 -9.99
N VAL A 41 -2.41 2.13 -8.65
CA VAL A 41 -1.12 2.43 -8.02
C VAL A 41 -0.15 1.24 -7.99
N LEU A 42 -0.65 -0.01 -7.93
CA LEU A 42 0.19 -1.22 -7.91
C LEU A 42 0.50 -1.74 -9.31
N ARG A 43 -0.46 -1.62 -10.23
CA ARG A 43 -0.40 -2.17 -11.59
C ARG A 43 -0.76 -1.11 -12.64
N PRO A 44 -0.10 0.07 -12.63
CA PRO A 44 -0.35 1.10 -13.64
C PRO A 44 0.05 0.60 -15.03
N THR A 45 -0.63 1.12 -16.06
CA THR A 45 -0.23 0.92 -17.46
C THR A 45 1.18 1.45 -17.72
N GLU A 46 1.50 2.62 -17.15
CA GLU A 46 2.83 3.24 -17.21
C GLU A 46 3.54 3.12 -15.86
N SER A 47 4.42 2.14 -15.72
CA SER A 47 5.09 1.84 -14.46
C SER A 47 6.14 2.87 -14.04
N GLY A 48 6.68 3.64 -14.99
CA GLY A 48 7.85 4.49 -14.75
C GLY A 48 9.05 3.65 -14.33
N ALA A 49 9.88 4.19 -13.44
CA ALA A 49 11.06 3.51 -12.92
C ALA A 49 10.74 2.29 -12.03
N TYR A 50 9.49 2.13 -11.57
CA TYR A 50 9.12 1.10 -10.58
C TYR A 50 8.15 0.08 -11.15
N SER A 51 8.66 -1.12 -11.42
CA SER A 51 7.86 -2.24 -11.92
C SER A 51 6.74 -2.64 -10.95
N HIS A 52 5.74 -3.38 -11.46
CA HIS A 52 4.64 -3.89 -10.63
C HIS A 52 5.13 -4.77 -9.48
N THR A 53 6.18 -5.56 -9.71
CA THR A 53 6.79 -6.43 -8.68
C THR A 53 7.46 -5.61 -7.57
N LEU A 54 8.17 -4.54 -7.91
CA LEU A 54 8.77 -3.66 -6.91
C LEU A 54 7.72 -2.88 -6.13
N ARG A 55 6.67 -2.38 -6.81
CA ARG A 55 5.52 -1.74 -6.15
C ARG A 55 4.85 -2.68 -5.14
N ALA A 56 4.65 -3.94 -5.52
CA ALA A 56 4.11 -4.96 -4.61
C ALA A 56 5.03 -5.22 -3.40
N ALA A 57 6.35 -5.25 -3.59
CA ALA A 57 7.30 -5.37 -2.48
C ALA A 57 7.26 -4.17 -1.53
N LEU A 58 7.25 -2.95 -2.06
CA LEU A 58 7.12 -1.71 -1.27
C LEU A 58 5.77 -1.65 -0.53
N ALA A 59 4.68 -2.06 -1.18
CA ALA A 59 3.37 -2.14 -0.56
C ALA A 59 3.35 -3.15 0.60
N ALA A 60 4.02 -4.30 0.44
CA ALA A 60 4.19 -5.25 1.52
C ALA A 60 5.03 -4.68 2.68
N ARG A 61 6.11 -3.96 2.38
CA ARG A 61 6.94 -3.25 3.36
C ARG A 61 6.12 -2.26 4.18
N ILE A 62 5.35 -1.40 3.51
CA ILE A 62 4.48 -0.41 4.17
C ILE A 62 3.43 -1.09 5.06
N ALA A 63 2.83 -2.18 4.59
CA ALA A 63 1.89 -2.96 5.39
C ALA A 63 2.55 -3.51 6.67
N ARG A 64 3.78 -4.03 6.58
CA ARG A 64 4.55 -4.49 7.77
C ARG A 64 4.91 -3.38 8.73
N LEU A 65 5.31 -2.22 8.23
CA LEU A 65 5.57 -1.04 9.06
C LEU A 65 4.35 -0.61 9.88
N ASN A 66 3.15 -0.91 9.39
CA ASN A 66 1.88 -0.63 10.08
C ASN A 66 1.29 -1.87 10.77
N SER A 67 2.10 -2.92 10.99
CA SER A 67 1.69 -4.16 11.66
C SER A 67 0.56 -4.94 10.97
N GLU A 68 0.39 -4.78 9.65
CA GLU A 68 -0.65 -5.44 8.84
C GLU A 68 -0.08 -6.62 8.04
N GLU A 69 0.33 -7.69 8.73
CA GLU A 69 1.03 -8.83 8.12
C GLU A 69 0.17 -9.59 7.09
N ALA A 70 -1.15 -9.69 7.29
CA ALA A 70 -2.04 -10.32 6.32
C ALA A 70 -2.07 -9.56 4.97
N LEU A 71 -2.02 -8.22 5.04
CA LEU A 71 -1.94 -7.36 3.86
C LEU A 71 -0.55 -7.45 3.21
N ALA A 72 0.51 -7.49 4.03
CA ALA A 72 1.87 -7.69 3.54
C ALA A 72 2.02 -9.00 2.75
N ASN A 73 1.54 -10.11 3.32
CA ASN A 73 1.58 -11.43 2.69
C ASN A 73 0.75 -11.48 1.40
N ARG A 74 -0.32 -10.70 1.30
CA ARG A 74 -1.09 -10.59 0.06
C ARG A 74 -0.26 -9.96 -1.05
N TYR A 75 0.39 -8.83 -0.79
CA TYR A 75 1.21 -8.15 -1.81
C TYR A 75 2.49 -8.91 -2.15
N LEU A 76 3.11 -9.58 -1.18
CA LEU A 76 4.31 -10.40 -1.38
C LEU A 76 4.15 -11.47 -2.46
N LYS A 77 2.94 -12.02 -2.64
CA LYS A 77 2.65 -13.00 -3.71
C LYS A 77 2.96 -12.47 -5.11
N SER A 78 2.94 -11.15 -5.29
CA SER A 78 3.23 -10.49 -6.57
C SER A 78 4.59 -9.76 -6.58
N ALA A 79 5.37 -9.85 -5.51
CA ALA A 79 6.62 -9.10 -5.37
C ALA A 79 7.80 -9.67 -6.17
N GLY A 80 7.70 -10.93 -6.63
CA GLY A 80 8.72 -11.58 -7.44
C GLY A 80 10.11 -11.50 -6.82
N THR A 81 11.12 -11.14 -7.63
CA THR A 81 12.52 -11.04 -7.20
C THR A 81 12.78 -9.92 -6.18
N PHE A 82 11.86 -8.95 -6.05
CA PHE A 82 11.97 -7.87 -5.07
C PHE A 82 11.36 -8.21 -3.72
N GLY A 83 10.84 -9.43 -3.51
CA GLY A 83 10.19 -9.82 -2.25
C GLY A 83 11.03 -9.55 -0.99
N THR A 84 12.36 -9.59 -1.10
CA THR A 84 13.29 -9.28 0.00
C THR A 84 13.24 -7.82 0.44
N ILE A 85 12.77 -6.88 -0.39
CA ILE A 85 12.60 -5.46 -0.02
C ILE A 85 11.50 -5.29 1.05
N ALA A 86 10.56 -6.23 1.14
CA ALA A 86 9.52 -6.20 2.16
C ALA A 86 10.05 -6.53 3.57
N ASP A 87 11.28 -7.02 3.71
CA ASP A 87 11.92 -7.20 5.01
C ASP A 87 12.44 -5.85 5.51
N LEU A 88 11.97 -5.40 6.68
CA LEU A 88 12.33 -4.10 7.24
C LEU A 88 13.83 -3.95 7.52
N ALA A 89 14.55 -5.07 7.73
CA ALA A 89 16.00 -5.07 7.90
C ALA A 89 16.77 -4.86 6.58
N ASN A 90 16.12 -5.04 5.43
CA ASN A 90 16.72 -4.79 4.12
C ASN A 90 16.62 -3.30 3.78
N ASP A 91 17.77 -2.67 3.59
CA ASP A 91 17.92 -1.26 3.24
C ASP A 91 17.85 -0.98 1.72
N GLY A 92 17.58 -2.00 0.90
CA GLY A 92 17.48 -1.89 -0.56
C GLY A 92 18.81 -1.67 -1.29
N SER A 93 19.95 -1.67 -0.60
CA SER A 93 21.27 -1.35 -1.20
C SER A 93 21.67 -2.31 -2.31
N SER A 94 21.36 -3.60 -2.18
CA SER A 94 21.62 -4.63 -3.19
C SER A 94 20.95 -4.35 -4.55
N HIS A 95 19.88 -3.55 -4.54
CA HIS A 95 19.14 -3.14 -5.73
C HIS A 95 19.33 -1.67 -6.09
N LYS A 96 20.24 -0.94 -5.41
CA LYS A 96 20.40 0.52 -5.52
C LYS A 96 19.12 1.29 -5.19
N LEU A 97 18.34 0.79 -4.23
CA LEU A 97 17.05 1.35 -3.83
C LEU A 97 17.08 2.01 -2.44
N SER A 98 18.25 2.22 -1.82
CA SER A 98 18.32 2.71 -0.43
C SER A 98 17.62 4.04 -0.20
N ALA A 99 17.80 5.01 -1.10
CA ALA A 99 17.09 6.28 -1.01
C ALA A 99 15.55 6.09 -1.13
N VAL A 100 15.11 5.19 -2.03
CA VAL A 100 13.69 4.86 -2.22
C VAL A 100 13.11 4.18 -0.99
N VAL A 101 13.80 3.19 -0.43
CA VAL A 101 13.36 2.46 0.77
C VAL A 101 13.27 3.42 1.96
N ASN A 102 14.30 4.23 2.20
CA ASN A 102 14.30 5.21 3.28
C ASN A 102 13.15 6.23 3.14
N PHE A 103 12.93 6.74 1.93
CA PHE A 103 11.81 7.66 1.67
C PHE A 103 10.46 6.98 1.93
N MET A 104 10.25 5.77 1.43
CA MET A 104 9.00 5.04 1.59
C MET A 104 8.69 4.72 3.06
N ASP A 105 9.71 4.35 3.83
CA ASP A 105 9.58 4.08 5.26
C ASP A 105 9.24 5.35 6.03
N LYS A 106 9.95 6.46 5.75
CA LYS A 106 9.71 7.75 6.39
C LYS A 106 8.29 8.26 6.10
N VAL A 107 7.85 8.21 4.84
CA VAL A 107 6.50 8.64 4.46
C VAL A 107 5.45 7.75 5.11
N ALA A 108 5.68 6.44 5.24
CA ALA A 108 4.72 5.53 5.85
C ALA A 108 4.62 5.67 7.38
N ALA A 109 5.75 5.85 8.07
CA ALA A 109 5.82 5.88 9.53
C ALA A 109 5.72 7.29 10.13
N SER A 110 6.15 8.31 9.40
CA SER A 110 6.34 9.68 9.89
C SER A 110 6.01 10.73 8.83
N THR A 111 4.89 10.57 8.10
CA THR A 111 4.50 11.46 6.99
C THR A 111 4.60 12.95 7.31
N ARG A 112 4.28 13.35 8.54
CA ARG A 112 4.34 14.76 8.99
C ARG A 112 5.77 15.35 9.00
N SER A 113 6.80 14.52 9.14
CA SER A 113 8.20 14.94 9.14
C SER A 113 8.88 14.83 7.78
N VAL A 114 8.11 14.51 6.72
CA VAL A 114 8.61 14.54 5.35
C VAL A 114 8.80 16.00 4.93
N THR A 115 9.97 16.34 4.43
CA THR A 115 10.37 17.70 4.05
C THR A 115 10.83 17.74 2.60
N ALA A 116 11.10 18.94 2.09
CA ALA A 116 11.70 19.13 0.77
C ALA A 116 13.07 18.46 0.65
N GLU A 117 13.83 18.36 1.74
CA GLU A 117 15.14 17.71 1.75
C GLU A 117 15.04 16.22 1.40
N ASP A 118 13.99 15.53 1.86
CA ASP A 118 13.78 14.12 1.51
C ASP A 118 13.56 13.92 0.00
N ILE A 119 12.98 14.93 -0.67
CA ILE A 119 12.79 14.95 -2.11
C ILE A 119 14.10 15.25 -2.81
N SER A 120 14.87 16.23 -2.34
CA SER A 120 16.19 16.58 -2.87
C SER A 120 17.14 15.38 -2.86
N VAL A 121 17.17 14.60 -1.77
CA VAL A 121 17.99 13.38 -1.66
C VAL A 121 17.66 12.37 -2.77
N LEU A 122 16.38 12.21 -3.14
CA LEU A 122 16.00 11.33 -4.25
C LEU A 122 16.45 11.89 -5.60
N GLN A 123 16.28 13.20 -5.81
CA GLN A 123 16.68 13.88 -7.05
C GLN A 123 18.19 13.84 -7.26
N GLU A 124 18.99 13.99 -6.21
CA GLU A 124 20.46 13.87 -6.25
C GLU A 124 20.92 12.47 -6.67
N GLN A 125 20.10 11.44 -6.42
CA GLN A 125 20.31 10.08 -6.92
C GLN A 125 19.80 9.87 -8.35
N GLY A 126 19.37 10.93 -9.03
CA GLY A 126 18.88 10.92 -10.41
C GLY A 126 17.44 10.42 -10.56
N ILE A 127 16.67 10.33 -9.46
CA ILE A 127 15.26 9.95 -9.51
C ILE A 127 14.45 11.15 -10.02
N LYS A 128 13.64 10.91 -11.06
CA LYS A 128 12.83 11.95 -11.70
C LYS A 128 11.61 12.29 -10.85
N ASP A 129 11.16 13.55 -10.91
CA ASP A 129 9.97 14.01 -10.18
C ASP A 129 8.74 13.13 -10.40
N ALA A 130 8.49 12.71 -11.65
CA ALA A 130 7.37 11.82 -11.97
C ALA A 130 7.45 10.46 -11.23
N ASP A 131 8.66 9.97 -10.97
CA ASP A 131 8.86 8.73 -10.22
C ASP A 131 8.71 8.98 -8.70
N ILE A 132 9.14 10.13 -8.18
CA ILE A 132 8.90 10.53 -6.79
C ILE A 132 7.39 10.67 -6.50
N VAL A 133 6.64 11.25 -7.45
CA VAL A 133 5.18 11.33 -7.37
C VAL A 133 4.57 9.92 -7.31
N ARG A 134 5.00 9.00 -8.17
CA ARG A 134 4.52 7.60 -8.15
C ARG A 134 4.77 6.90 -6.81
N LEU A 135 5.90 7.15 -6.16
CA LEU A 135 6.19 6.64 -4.81
C LEU A 135 5.23 7.22 -3.77
N SER A 136 5.01 8.55 -3.84
CA SER A 136 4.12 9.27 -2.93
C SER A 136 2.66 8.85 -3.07
N GLU A 137 2.20 8.61 -4.30
CA GLU A 137 0.86 8.07 -4.60
C GLU A 137 0.67 6.67 -4.00
N LEU A 138 1.66 5.79 -4.21
CA LEU A 138 1.64 4.44 -3.65
C LEU A 138 1.54 4.49 -2.12
N ASN A 139 2.39 5.28 -1.47
CA ASN A 139 2.41 5.38 -0.01
C ASN A 139 1.09 5.94 0.54
N SER A 140 0.59 7.01 -0.08
CA SER A 140 -0.68 7.66 0.29
C SER A 140 -1.85 6.69 0.18
N PHE A 141 -1.93 5.92 -0.92
CA PHE A 141 -2.96 4.90 -1.09
C PHE A 141 -2.85 3.78 -0.04
N LEU A 142 -1.65 3.25 0.22
CA LEU A 142 -1.47 2.20 1.23
C LEU A 142 -1.84 2.67 2.63
N SER A 143 -1.45 3.89 2.99
CA SER A 143 -1.80 4.52 4.26
C SER A 143 -3.32 4.62 4.43
N TYR A 144 -4.05 4.99 3.37
CA TYR A 144 -5.51 4.99 3.35
C TYR A 144 -6.10 3.56 3.48
N GLN A 145 -5.65 2.61 2.66
CA GLN A 145 -6.16 1.24 2.62
C GLN A 145 -5.98 0.53 3.96
N ILE A 146 -4.82 0.69 4.60
CA ILE A 146 -4.53 0.12 5.92
C ILE A 146 -5.54 0.64 6.95
N ARG A 147 -5.76 1.94 7.02
CA ARG A 147 -6.72 2.53 7.96
C ARG A 147 -8.15 2.08 7.68
N LEU A 148 -8.53 1.95 6.42
CA LEU A 148 -9.84 1.43 6.03
C LEU A 148 -10.03 -0.01 6.53
N VAL A 149 -9.07 -0.89 6.26
CA VAL A 149 -9.12 -2.30 6.67
C VAL A 149 -9.19 -2.42 8.20
N VAL A 150 -8.28 -1.74 8.92
CA VAL A 150 -8.26 -1.75 10.38
C VAL A 150 -9.57 -1.22 10.95
N GLY A 151 -10.07 -0.10 10.41
CA GLY A 151 -11.34 0.50 10.86
C GLY A 151 -12.54 -0.43 10.66
N LEU A 152 -12.62 -1.12 9.52
CA LEU A 152 -13.68 -2.10 9.25
C LEU A 152 -13.61 -3.29 10.22
N ARG A 153 -12.41 -3.82 10.52
CA ARG A 153 -12.25 -4.89 11.52
C ARG A 153 -12.72 -4.46 12.90
N LEU A 154 -12.38 -3.22 13.31
CA LEU A 154 -12.81 -2.67 14.60
C LEU A 154 -14.33 -2.58 14.68
N LEU A 155 -14.98 -2.04 13.65
CA LEU A 155 -16.44 -1.95 13.58
C LEU A 155 -17.13 -3.31 13.62
N GLU A 156 -16.58 -4.31 12.92
CA GLU A 156 -17.09 -5.68 12.95
C GLU A 156 -16.96 -6.30 14.34
N SER A 157 -15.82 -6.07 15.02
CA SER A 157 -15.60 -6.61 16.37
C SER A 157 -16.52 -6.00 17.43
N GLN A 158 -16.94 -4.74 17.27
CA GLN A 158 -17.87 -4.06 18.18
C GLN A 158 -19.35 -4.39 17.92
N SER A 159 -19.63 -5.01 16.78
CA SER A 159 -21.01 -5.34 16.37
C SER A 159 -21.38 -6.80 16.65
N LYS A 160 -20.47 -7.55 17.31
CA LYS A 160 -20.67 -8.91 17.84
C LYS A 160 -20.97 -8.84 19.33
#